data_AF-A0AAV7NQ06-F1
#
_entry.id   AF-A0AAV7NQ06-F1
#
_cell.length_a   1.000
_cell.length_b   1.000
_cell.length_c   1.000
_cell.angle_alpha   90.00
_cell.angle_beta   90.00
_cell.angle_gamma   90.00
#
_symmetry.space_group_name_H-M   'P 1'
#
loop_
_entity.id
_entity.type
_entity.pdbx_description
1 polymer ?
#
loop_
_entity_poly.entity_id
_entity_poly.type
_entity_poly.pdbx_seq_one_letter_code
_entity_poly.pdbx_strand_id
1 'polypeptide(L)'
;MHESQLSDIQWKVEDFENRQRRNNLRLMGIQEGVEGQDSRAFIIRLLKAALPEQTGWDWEKEIQRAHQFPLRLRSQQLTGASGTAQQQPRAFIVYFGNYLLHQIVFEKARPDARISGEGCTFFSRPDFCHATVERQWRLRQLISPFQEKGAEAYLLSPARLKTIYKGMIRVFASEIKVKEYLQSLT
;
A
#
# COMPACT_ATOMS: atom_id res chain seq x y z
N MET A 1 17.91 16.94 25.69
CA MET A 1 17.71 15.57 26.24
C MET A 1 16.29 15.06 25.96
N HIS A 2 15.24 15.83 26.24
CA HIS A 2 13.85 15.42 25.99
C HIS A 2 13.49 15.16 24.51
N GLU A 3 14.00 15.96 23.57
CA GLU A 3 13.71 15.76 22.14
C GLU A 3 14.23 14.42 21.59
N SER A 4 15.43 13.99 22.03
CA SER A 4 15.99 12.68 21.64
C SER A 4 15.16 11.53 22.19
N GLN A 5 14.63 11.66 23.41
CA GLN A 5 13.77 10.64 24.00
C GLN A 5 12.42 10.55 23.27
N LEU A 6 11.86 11.68 22.87
CA LEU A 6 10.64 11.72 22.08
C LEU A 6 10.83 11.09 20.71
N SER A 7 11.94 11.38 20.01
CA SER A 7 12.23 10.75 18.72
C SER A 7 12.40 9.23 18.84
N ASP A 8 13.06 8.77 19.90
CA ASP A 8 13.26 7.34 20.14
C ASP A 8 11.95 6.61 20.42
N ILE A 9 11.06 7.22 21.21
CA ILE A 9 9.73 6.66 21.50
C ILE A 9 8.89 6.63 20.22
N GLN A 10 8.88 7.70 19.44
CA GLN A 10 8.15 7.75 18.16
C GLN A 10 8.62 6.64 17.20
N TRP A 11 9.93 6.45 17.09
CA TRP A 11 10.49 5.39 16.25
C TRP A 11 10.08 3.99 16.75
N LYS A 12 10.13 3.74 18.06
CA LYS A 12 9.72 2.45 18.64
C LYS A 12 8.23 2.16 18.44
N VAL A 13 7.37 3.17 18.63
CA VAL A 13 5.92 3.04 18.41
C VAL A 13 5.63 2.73 16.94
N GLU A 14 6.27 3.44 16.03
CA GLU A 14 6.13 3.20 14.61
C GLU A 14 6.58 1.79 14.20
N ASP A 15 7.76 1.35 14.66
CA ASP A 15 8.29 0.02 14.36
C ASP A 15 7.34 -1.06 14.90
N PHE A 16 6.81 -0.87 16.11
CA PHE A 16 5.82 -1.76 16.69
C PHE A 16 4.54 -1.83 15.85
N GLU A 17 3.96 -0.69 15.47
CA GLU A 17 2.75 -0.67 14.64
C GLU A 17 2.96 -1.37 13.29
N ASN A 18 4.09 -1.11 12.61
CA ASN A 18 4.38 -1.71 11.32
C ASN A 18 4.60 -3.23 11.43
N ARG A 19 5.25 -3.71 12.50
CA ARG A 19 5.41 -5.15 12.75
C ARG A 19 4.08 -5.84 12.98
N GLN A 20 3.18 -5.22 13.76
CA GLN A 20 1.84 -5.75 14.01
C GLN A 20 0.99 -5.82 12.73
N ARG A 21 1.17 -4.86 11.81
CA ARG A 21 0.43 -4.81 10.53
C ARG A 21 1.10 -5.56 9.39
N ARG A 22 2.27 -6.19 9.60
CA ARG A 22 3.03 -6.85 8.53
C ARG A 22 2.24 -7.95 7.80
N ASN A 23 1.36 -8.64 8.52
CA ASN A 23 0.51 -9.70 7.98
C ASN A 23 -0.81 -9.18 7.39
N ASN A 24 -1.02 -7.86 7.38
CA ASN A 24 -2.19 -7.25 6.79
C ASN A 24 -1.92 -6.89 5.32
N LEU A 25 -2.94 -7.05 4.47
CA LEU A 25 -3.01 -6.39 3.17
C LEU A 25 -4.25 -5.51 3.09
N ARG A 26 -4.10 -4.41 2.36
CA ARG A 26 -5.20 -3.56 1.92
C ARG A 26 -5.61 -3.97 0.52
N LEU A 27 -6.81 -4.54 0.35
CA LEU A 27 -7.40 -4.77 -0.96
C LEU A 27 -8.22 -3.55 -1.38
N MET A 28 -7.99 -3.07 -2.60
CA MET A 28 -8.61 -1.85 -3.13
C MET A 28 -9.22 -2.10 -4.51
N GLY A 29 -10.27 -1.34 -4.85
CA GLY A 29 -11.02 -1.49 -6.10
C GLY A 29 -12.29 -2.34 -5.99
N ILE A 30 -12.56 -2.91 -4.81
CA ILE A 30 -13.77 -3.68 -4.52
C ILE A 30 -14.91 -2.69 -4.21
N GLN A 31 -16.02 -2.76 -4.95
CA GLN A 31 -17.18 -1.87 -4.75
C GLN A 31 -17.83 -2.08 -3.38
N GLU A 32 -18.44 -1.03 -2.83
CA GLU A 32 -19.12 -1.13 -1.53
C GLU A 32 -20.43 -1.93 -1.66
N GLY A 33 -20.75 -2.73 -0.64
CA GLY A 33 -22.00 -3.50 -0.57
C GLY A 33 -21.98 -4.87 -1.27
N VAL A 34 -20.95 -5.19 -2.07
CA VAL A 34 -20.82 -6.51 -2.74
C VAL A 34 -20.55 -7.65 -1.75
N GLU A 35 -20.08 -7.34 -0.56
CA GLU A 35 -19.68 -8.30 0.47
C GLU A 35 -20.85 -8.99 1.17
N GLY A 36 -22.05 -8.39 1.15
CA GLY A 36 -23.20 -8.85 1.89
C GLY A 36 -23.02 -8.72 3.41
N GLN A 37 -23.41 -9.76 4.17
CA GLN A 37 -23.38 -9.74 5.64
C GLN A 37 -22.04 -10.16 6.24
N ASP A 38 -21.20 -10.90 5.50
CA ASP A 38 -19.92 -11.43 6.00
C ASP A 38 -18.77 -11.07 5.04
N SER A 39 -18.05 -10.00 5.40
CA SER A 39 -16.86 -9.53 4.68
C SER A 39 -15.77 -10.60 4.59
N ARG A 40 -15.61 -11.48 5.58
CA ARG A 40 -14.58 -12.50 5.57
C ARG A 40 -14.92 -13.62 4.59
N ALA A 41 -16.14 -14.13 4.65
CA ALA A 41 -16.58 -15.15 3.69
C ALA A 41 -16.49 -14.62 2.25
N PHE A 42 -16.89 -13.38 2.00
CA PHE A 42 -16.74 -12.74 0.70
C PHE A 42 -15.27 -12.67 0.24
N ILE A 43 -14.36 -12.16 1.07
CA ILE A 43 -12.95 -12.05 0.70
C ILE A 43 -12.31 -13.42 0.43
N ILE A 44 -12.69 -14.46 1.18
CA ILE A 44 -12.24 -15.84 0.93
C ILE A 44 -12.66 -16.29 -0.47
N ARG A 45 -13.94 -16.13 -0.83
CA ARG A 45 -14.42 -16.54 -2.15
C ARG A 45 -13.80 -15.70 -3.27
N LEU A 46 -13.67 -14.40 -3.07
CA LEU A 46 -13.01 -13.48 -3.99
C LEU A 46 -11.58 -13.93 -4.30
N LEU A 47 -10.79 -14.24 -3.27
CA LEU A 47 -9.40 -14.66 -3.43
C LEU A 47 -9.28 -16.06 -4.04
N LYS A 48 -10.14 -17.00 -3.67
CA LYS A 48 -10.23 -18.33 -4.32
C LYS A 48 -10.53 -18.21 -5.82
N ALA A 49 -11.47 -17.33 -6.18
CA ALA A 49 -11.84 -17.10 -7.58
C ALA A 49 -10.72 -16.39 -8.36
N ALA A 50 -10.00 -15.46 -7.72
CA ALA A 50 -8.93 -14.70 -8.36
C ALA A 50 -7.60 -15.47 -8.47
N LEU A 51 -7.37 -16.46 -7.61
CA LEU A 51 -6.14 -17.26 -7.53
C LEU A 51 -6.46 -18.76 -7.52
N PRO A 52 -7.08 -19.30 -8.58
CA PRO A 52 -7.51 -20.70 -8.64
C PRO A 52 -6.33 -21.69 -8.56
N GLU A 53 -5.10 -21.27 -8.88
CA GLU A 53 -3.90 -22.10 -8.76
C GLU A 53 -3.50 -22.40 -7.30
N GLN A 54 -4.01 -21.63 -6.33
CA GLN A 54 -3.64 -21.72 -4.91
C GLN A 54 -4.57 -22.68 -4.15
N THR A 55 -4.67 -23.92 -4.62
CA THR A 55 -5.54 -24.97 -4.04
C THR A 55 -4.98 -25.64 -2.79
N GLY A 56 -3.67 -25.51 -2.54
CA GLY A 56 -3.00 -26.11 -1.38
C GLY A 56 -3.25 -25.41 -0.05
N TRP A 57 -3.95 -24.27 -0.06
CA TRP A 57 -4.22 -23.46 1.12
C TRP A 57 -5.65 -23.65 1.63
N ASP A 58 -5.78 -23.83 2.94
CA ASP A 58 -7.07 -23.75 3.64
C ASP A 58 -7.40 -22.28 3.92
N TRP A 59 -7.94 -21.59 2.92
CA TRP A 59 -8.23 -20.15 2.97
C TRP A 59 -9.09 -19.73 4.16
N GLU A 60 -9.97 -20.60 4.62
CA GLU A 60 -10.77 -20.39 5.82
C GLU A 60 -9.88 -20.29 7.07
N LYS A 61 -8.85 -21.12 7.21
CA LYS A 61 -7.89 -20.99 8.32
C LYS A 61 -6.91 -19.84 8.12
N GLU A 62 -6.53 -19.58 6.87
CA GLU A 62 -5.49 -18.61 6.56
C GLU A 62 -5.99 -17.15 6.64
N ILE A 63 -7.26 -16.89 6.35
CA ILE A 63 -7.83 -15.55 6.52
C ILE A 63 -8.49 -15.49 7.89
N GLN A 64 -7.81 -14.87 8.86
CA GLN A 64 -8.35 -14.77 10.22
C GLN A 64 -9.35 -13.62 10.34
N ARG A 65 -9.09 -12.50 9.68
CA ARG A 65 -9.94 -11.29 9.75
C ARG A 65 -9.98 -10.61 8.39
N ALA A 66 -11.16 -10.16 8.00
CA ALA A 66 -11.34 -9.26 6.88
C ALA A 66 -12.49 -8.32 7.18
N HIS A 67 -12.28 -7.03 6.97
CA HIS A 67 -13.28 -6.00 7.20
C HIS A 67 -12.98 -4.79 6.33
N GLN A 68 -14.02 -4.02 6.00
CA GLN A 68 -13.84 -2.72 5.37
C GLN A 68 -13.26 -1.72 6.36
N PHE A 69 -12.30 -0.92 5.89
CA PHE A 69 -11.70 0.11 6.71
C PHE A 69 -12.75 1.17 7.11
N PRO A 70 -12.88 1.52 8.40
CA PRO A 70 -13.97 2.36 8.88
C PRO A 70 -13.80 3.86 8.55
N LEU A 71 -12.57 4.34 8.31
CA LEU A 71 -12.32 5.76 8.07
C LEU A 71 -12.23 6.12 6.58
N ARG A 72 -12.99 7.14 6.18
CA ARG A 72 -12.69 7.93 4.98
C ARG A 72 -11.49 8.84 5.30
N LEU A 73 -10.27 8.43 4.97
CA LEU A 73 -9.18 9.39 4.93
C LEU A 73 -9.43 10.34 3.75
N ARG A 74 -9.59 11.62 4.09
CA ARG A 74 -9.74 12.81 3.24
C ARG A 74 -9.14 12.63 1.82
N SER A 75 -9.92 13.03 0.82
CA SER A 75 -9.52 13.31 -0.58
C SER A 75 -9.18 12.15 -1.53
N GLN A 76 -10.11 11.24 -1.78
CA GLN A 76 -10.15 10.49 -3.05
C GLN A 76 -11.53 10.63 -3.72
N GLN A 77 -11.92 11.88 -4.00
CA GLN A 77 -12.86 12.12 -5.09
C GLN A 77 -12.07 11.93 -6.39
N LEU A 78 -12.42 10.90 -7.17
CA LEU A 78 -12.05 10.90 -8.58
C LEU A 78 -13.08 11.75 -9.29
N THR A 79 -12.64 12.83 -9.93
CA THR A 79 -13.43 13.47 -10.98
C THR A 79 -13.45 12.52 -12.17
N GLY A 80 -14.54 11.77 -12.34
CA GLY A 80 -14.74 10.98 -13.55
C GLY A 80 -14.88 11.88 -14.79
N ALA A 81 -14.65 11.33 -15.98
CA ALA A 81 -14.82 12.04 -17.25
C ALA A 81 -16.26 12.61 -17.46
N SER A 82 -17.25 12.14 -16.69
CA SER A 82 -18.63 12.63 -16.68
C SER A 82 -18.93 13.73 -15.66
N GLY A 83 -17.94 14.27 -14.94
CA GLY A 83 -18.16 15.33 -13.95
C GLY A 83 -18.89 14.89 -12.68
N THR A 84 -19.21 13.59 -12.54
CA THR A 84 -19.75 13.01 -11.31
C THR A 84 -18.59 12.67 -10.37
N ALA A 85 -18.65 13.17 -9.13
CA ALA A 85 -17.69 12.84 -8.09
C ALA A 85 -17.91 11.38 -7.64
N GLN A 86 -17.27 10.44 -8.34
CA GLN A 86 -17.36 9.04 -7.99
C GLN A 86 -16.40 8.77 -6.83
N GLN A 87 -16.98 8.45 -5.67
CA GLN A 87 -16.22 8.17 -4.45
C GLN A 87 -15.44 6.87 -4.65
N GLN A 88 -14.12 6.87 -4.35
CA GLN A 88 -13.36 5.63 -4.39
C GLN A 88 -13.89 4.66 -3.32
N PRO A 89 -14.12 3.38 -3.67
CA PRO A 89 -14.54 2.37 -2.71
C PRO A 89 -13.52 2.21 -1.57
N ARG A 90 -14.00 1.97 -0.35
CA ARG A 90 -13.12 1.74 0.81
C ARG A 90 -12.27 0.48 0.63
N ALA A 91 -11.06 0.54 1.16
CA ALA A 91 -10.17 -0.61 1.18
C ALA A 91 -10.65 -1.66 2.20
N PHE A 92 -10.50 -2.93 1.87
CA PHE A 92 -10.60 -4.02 2.83
C PHE A 92 -9.25 -4.24 3.49
N ILE A 93 -9.22 -4.35 4.81
CA ILE A 93 -8.05 -4.85 5.52
C ILE A 93 -8.24 -6.34 5.76
N VAL A 94 -7.29 -7.13 5.26
CA VAL A 94 -7.28 -8.59 5.37
C VAL A 94 -6.05 -9.00 6.16
N TYR A 95 -6.26 -9.70 7.27
CA TYR A 95 -5.20 -10.31 8.08
C TYR A 95 -4.99 -11.76 7.67
N PHE A 96 -3.76 -12.09 7.30
CA PHE A 96 -3.34 -13.44 6.95
C PHE A 96 -2.65 -14.13 8.14
N GLY A 97 -3.05 -15.37 8.42
CA GLY A 97 -2.41 -16.24 9.40
C GLY A 97 -1.01 -16.66 8.96
N ASN A 98 -0.83 -16.94 7.67
CA ASN A 98 0.46 -17.28 7.08
C ASN A 98 1.03 -16.16 6.20
N TYR A 99 2.27 -15.77 6.49
CA TYR A 99 2.98 -14.73 5.73
C TYR A 99 3.33 -15.15 4.30
N LEU A 100 3.49 -16.44 4.02
CA LEU A 100 3.74 -16.92 2.65
C LEU A 100 2.52 -16.67 1.75
N LEU A 101 1.31 -17.00 2.21
CA LEU A 101 0.09 -16.72 1.45
C LEU A 101 -0.12 -15.21 1.27
N HIS A 102 0.15 -14.41 2.31
CA HIS A 102 0.17 -12.96 2.22
C HIS A 102 1.06 -12.46 1.08
N GLN A 103 2.30 -12.96 0.99
CA GLN A 103 3.23 -12.57 -0.06
C GLN A 103 2.73 -13.00 -1.45
N ILE A 104 2.21 -14.22 -1.59
CA ILE A 104 1.65 -14.70 -2.88
C ILE A 104 0.54 -13.77 -3.36
N VAL A 105 -0.42 -13.45 -2.48
CA VAL A 105 -1.52 -12.52 -2.81
C VAL A 105 -0.98 -11.13 -3.14
N PHE A 106 -0.02 -10.63 -2.36
CA PHE A 106 0.59 -9.32 -2.58
C PHE A 106 1.29 -9.22 -3.94
N GLU A 107 2.02 -10.27 -4.34
CA GLU A 107 2.76 -10.28 -5.60
C GLU A 107 1.86 -10.43 -6.81
N LYS A 108 0.78 -11.21 -6.70
CA LYS A 108 -0.17 -11.42 -7.78
C LYS A 108 -1.10 -10.22 -7.97
N ALA A 109 -1.52 -9.60 -6.88
CA ALA A 109 -2.45 -8.46 -6.90
C ALA A 109 -1.71 -7.12 -6.78
N ARG A 110 -0.75 -6.82 -7.65
CA ARG A 110 -0.04 -5.53 -7.60
C ARG A 110 -0.89 -4.41 -8.23
N PRO A 111 -0.67 -3.13 -7.89
CA PRO A 111 -1.36 -2.03 -8.56
C PRO A 111 -1.27 -2.05 -10.10
N ASP A 112 -0.13 -2.52 -10.62
CA ASP A 112 0.16 -2.63 -12.06
C ASP A 112 -0.31 -3.98 -12.65
N ALA A 113 -0.62 -4.96 -11.80
CA ALA A 113 -1.11 -6.29 -12.16
C ALA A 113 -2.40 -6.57 -11.36
N ARG A 114 -3.47 -5.82 -11.70
CA ARG A 114 -4.78 -6.02 -11.07
C ARG A 114 -5.31 -7.41 -11.40
N ILE A 115 -5.96 -8.04 -10.44
CA ILE A 115 -6.57 -9.36 -10.60
C ILE A 115 -8.07 -9.28 -10.44
N SER A 116 -8.78 -10.24 -11.02
CA SER A 116 -10.24 -10.28 -11.00
C SER A 116 -10.74 -11.60 -10.42
N GLY A 117 -11.78 -11.54 -9.61
CA GLY A 117 -12.46 -12.70 -9.02
C GLY A 117 -13.87 -12.30 -8.60
N GLU A 118 -14.84 -13.23 -8.62
CA GLU A 118 -16.26 -12.94 -8.34
C GLU A 118 -16.80 -11.68 -9.08
N GLY A 119 -16.36 -11.41 -10.31
CA GLY A 119 -16.74 -10.23 -11.08
C GLY A 119 -16.16 -8.89 -10.58
N CYS A 120 -15.35 -8.90 -9.52
CA CYS A 120 -14.66 -7.74 -8.97
C CYS A 120 -13.22 -7.68 -9.47
N THR A 121 -12.73 -6.49 -9.82
CA THR A 121 -11.30 -6.28 -10.14
C THR A 121 -10.64 -5.48 -9.02
N PHE A 122 -9.57 -6.02 -8.45
CA PHE A 122 -8.93 -5.43 -7.28
C PHE A 122 -7.40 -5.54 -7.35
N PHE A 123 -6.75 -4.83 -6.45
CA PHE A 123 -5.32 -4.92 -6.22
C PHE A 123 -5.02 -4.73 -4.73
N SER A 124 -3.81 -5.08 -4.34
CA SER A 124 -3.34 -5.07 -2.97
C SER A 124 -2.27 -4.00 -2.73
N ARG A 125 -2.20 -3.52 -1.49
CA ARG A 125 -1.07 -2.75 -0.95
C ARG A 125 -0.75 -3.21 0.48
N PRO A 126 0.49 -3.04 0.95
CA PRO A 126 0.81 -3.30 2.36
C PRO A 126 0.06 -2.32 3.27
N ASP A 127 -0.30 -2.77 4.46
CA ASP A 127 -0.91 -1.94 5.49
C ASP A 127 0.17 -1.32 6.39
N PHE A 128 0.59 -0.10 6.07
CA PHE A 128 1.57 0.63 6.87
C PHE A 128 0.89 1.54 7.91
N CYS A 129 1.64 1.90 8.95
CA CYS A 129 1.23 2.94 9.89
C CYS A 129 1.11 4.31 9.19
N HIS A 130 0.43 5.25 9.85
CA HIS A 130 0.19 6.58 9.29
C HIS A 130 1.50 7.31 8.97
N ALA A 131 2.47 7.30 9.89
CA ALA A 131 3.76 7.98 9.70
C ALA A 131 4.51 7.46 8.46
N THR A 132 4.51 6.15 8.23
CA THR A 132 5.12 5.56 7.03
C THR A 132 4.39 5.96 5.76
N VAL A 133 3.05 5.92 5.76
CA VAL A 133 2.22 6.34 4.61
C VAL A 133 2.47 7.81 4.28
N GLU A 134 2.55 8.67 5.30
CA GLU A 134 2.84 10.09 5.12
C GLU A 134 4.23 10.31 4.51
N ARG A 135 5.26 9.61 4.99
CA ARG A 135 6.60 9.66 4.37
C ARG A 135 6.60 9.17 2.93
N GLN A 136 5.90 8.08 2.64
CA GLN A 136 5.73 7.62 1.25
C GLN A 136 5.09 8.69 0.38
N TRP A 137 4.03 9.36 0.87
CA TRP A 137 3.35 10.41 0.13
C TRP A 137 4.29 11.58 -0.17
N ARG A 138 5.01 12.09 0.84
CA ARG A 138 5.99 13.18 0.64
C ARG A 138 7.09 12.81 -0.35
N LEU A 139 7.63 11.59 -0.26
CA LEU A 139 8.65 11.12 -1.21
C LEU A 139 8.10 10.92 -2.63
N ARG A 140 6.83 10.49 -2.79
CA ARG A 140 6.19 10.35 -4.11
C ARG A 140 6.07 11.68 -4.83
N GLN A 141 5.82 12.77 -4.10
CA GLN A 141 5.75 14.11 -4.69
C GLN A 141 7.07 14.54 -5.34
N LEU A 142 8.20 14.00 -4.87
CA LEU A 142 9.52 14.32 -5.40
C LEU A 142 9.85 13.57 -6.70
N ILE A 143 9.07 12.54 -7.08
CA ILE A 143 9.32 11.75 -8.29
C ILE A 143 9.20 12.60 -9.56
N SER A 144 8.12 13.40 -9.70
CA SER A 144 7.91 14.25 -10.89
C SER A 144 9.06 15.25 -11.09
N PRO A 145 9.51 15.99 -10.06
CA PRO A 145 10.68 16.85 -10.18
C PRO A 145 11.97 16.14 -10.64
N PHE A 146 12.22 14.89 -10.22
CA PHE A 146 13.38 14.13 -10.72
C PHE A 146 13.23 13.80 -12.20
N GLN A 147 12.03 13.38 -12.63
CA GLN A 147 11.74 13.06 -14.03
C GLN A 147 11.90 14.27 -14.95
N GLU A 148 11.45 15.45 -14.51
CA GLU A 148 11.62 16.72 -15.23
C GLU A 148 13.10 17.07 -15.47
N LYS A 149 14.00 16.64 -14.57
CA LYS A 149 15.46 16.80 -14.70
C LYS A 149 16.15 15.64 -15.41
N GLY A 150 15.40 14.73 -16.04
CA GLY A 150 15.93 13.57 -16.74
C GLY A 150 16.52 12.49 -15.83
N ALA A 151 16.17 12.49 -14.54
CA ALA A 151 16.52 11.44 -13.59
C ALA A 151 15.34 10.46 -13.41
N GLU A 152 15.63 9.17 -13.33
CA GLU A 152 14.62 8.19 -12.93
C GLU A 152 14.51 8.17 -11.41
N ALA A 153 13.29 8.13 -10.88
CA ALA A 153 13.05 8.05 -9.44
C ALA A 153 11.98 7.01 -9.12
N TYR A 154 12.26 6.15 -8.14
CA TYR A 154 11.41 5.05 -7.72
C TYR A 154 11.27 5.04 -6.20
N LEU A 155 10.03 4.94 -5.71
CA LEU A 155 9.78 4.72 -4.30
C LEU A 155 10.01 3.25 -3.95
N LEU A 156 11.01 2.98 -3.11
CA LEU A 156 11.24 1.69 -2.50
C LEU A 156 10.48 1.56 -1.19
N SER A 157 9.93 0.38 -0.95
CA SER A 157 9.32 0.03 0.33
C SER A 157 10.37 0.02 1.47
N PRO A 158 10.01 0.44 2.70
CA PRO A 158 8.73 1.07 3.05
C PRO A 158 8.70 2.57 2.72
N ALA A 159 9.79 3.31 2.80
CA ALA A 159 9.81 4.75 2.48
C ALA A 159 11.23 5.23 2.16
N ARG A 160 11.79 4.76 1.04
CA ARG A 160 13.10 5.23 0.53
C ARG A 160 12.95 5.63 -0.93
N LEU A 161 13.65 6.67 -1.36
CA LEU A 161 13.66 7.07 -2.76
C LEU A 161 14.96 6.57 -3.41
N LYS A 162 14.82 5.74 -4.44
CA LYS A 162 15.92 5.34 -5.34
C LYS A 162 15.91 6.28 -6.53
N THR A 163 17.05 6.89 -6.83
CA THR A 163 17.23 7.75 -8.00
C THR A 163 18.31 7.17 -8.90
N ILE A 164 18.13 7.27 -10.21
CA ILE A 164 19.11 6.91 -11.23
C ILE A 164 19.31 8.13 -12.11
N TYR A 165 20.52 8.68 -12.11
CA TYR A 165 20.87 9.84 -12.94
C TYR A 165 22.27 9.65 -13.50
N LYS A 166 22.42 9.78 -14.83
CA LYS A 166 23.69 9.56 -15.54
C LYS A 166 24.38 8.23 -15.15
N GLY A 167 23.61 7.15 -14.99
CA GLY A 167 24.10 5.83 -14.58
C GLY A 167 24.41 5.67 -13.09
N MET A 168 24.33 6.72 -12.27
CA MET A 168 24.56 6.64 -10.83
C MET A 168 23.27 6.34 -10.08
N ILE A 169 23.29 5.24 -9.31
CA ILE A 169 22.19 4.87 -8.42
C ILE A 169 22.44 5.44 -7.03
N ARG A 170 21.47 6.18 -6.49
CA ARG A 170 21.48 6.66 -5.10
C ARG A 170 20.18 6.28 -4.41
N VAL A 171 20.26 5.97 -3.12
CA VAL A 171 19.10 5.62 -2.29
C VAL A 171 19.09 6.50 -1.07
N PHE A 172 17.98 7.18 -0.84
CA PHE A 172 17.80 8.13 0.25
C PHE A 172 16.67 7.69 1.17
N ALA A 173 16.92 7.77 2.48
CA ALA A 173 15.91 7.58 3.52
C ALA A 173 15.35 8.90 4.08
N SER A 174 16.11 10.00 3.96
CA SER A 174 15.72 11.32 4.47
C SER A 174 15.21 12.21 3.35
N GLU A 175 14.04 12.79 3.55
CA GLU A 175 13.42 13.77 2.65
C GLU A 175 14.32 14.98 2.38
N ILE A 176 15.03 15.45 3.42
CA ILE A 176 15.93 16.62 3.32
C ILE A 176 17.05 16.33 2.32
N LYS A 177 17.72 15.18 2.47
CA LYS A 177 18.81 14.77 1.57
C LYS A 177 18.34 14.57 0.13
N VAL A 178 17.10 14.11 -0.06
CA VAL A 178 16.50 13.99 -1.40
C VAL A 178 16.33 15.36 -2.04
N LYS A 179 15.80 16.34 -1.31
CA LYS A 179 15.58 17.70 -1.81
C LYS A 179 16.90 18.41 -2.13
N GLU A 180 17.90 18.28 -1.26
CA GLU A 180 19.26 18.78 -1.51
C GLU A 180 19.85 18.17 -2.78
N TYR A 181 19.71 16.86 -2.96
CA TYR A 181 20.20 16.19 -4.15
C TYR A 181 19.45 16.66 -5.42
N LEU A 182 18.12 16.78 -5.36
CA LEU A 182 17.31 17.29 -6.46
C LEU A 182 17.74 18.69 -6.90
N GLN A 183 18.11 19.57 -5.96
CA GLN A 183 18.61 20.91 -6.27
C GLN A 183 19.99 20.86 -6.94
N SER A 184 20.85 19.92 -6.55
CA SER A 184 22.18 19.74 -7.15
C SER A 184 22.16 19.20 -8.59
N LEU A 185 21.04 18.62 -9.03
CA LEU A 185 20.89 18.15 -10.40
C LEU A 185 20.75 19.34 -11.35
N THR A 186 21.74 19.48 -12.25
CA THR A 186 21.75 20.44 -13.36
C THR A 186 21.29 19.77 -14.64
#